data_AF-A0A4P9ZQE5-F1
#
_entry.id   AF-A0A4P9ZQE5-F1
#
_cell.length_a   1.000
_cell.length_b   1.000
_cell.length_c   1.000
_cell.angle_alpha   90.00
_cell.angle_beta   90.00
_cell.angle_gamma   90.00
#
_symmetry.space_group_name_H-M   'P 1'
#
loop_
_entity.id
_entity.type
_entity.pdbx_description
1 polymer ?
#
loop_
_entity_poly.entity_id
_entity_poly.type
_entity_poly.pdbx_seq_one_letter_code
_entity_poly.pdbx_strand_id
1 'polypeptide(L)'
;GEAVSCVRWKDRLYITSTDIIRGLVFRFQAMGRPVRMLKKFEEGVFSDLRNLKSGVDATLEEPRSDFLELLYKHQCIRTQKKQRVFHWHAVKHDYLFQEAYERDLKRVARGTAPTT
;
A
#
# COMPACT_ATOMS: atom_id res chain seq x y z
N GLY A 1 12.19 -11.74 7.50
CA GLY A 1 11.44 -11.19 6.37
C GLY A 1 10.63 -10.00 6.83
N GLU A 2 10.28 -9.08 5.94
CA GLU A 2 9.28 -8.05 6.27
C GLU A 2 7.90 -8.70 6.40
N ALA A 3 7.10 -8.27 7.39
CA ALA A 3 5.75 -8.74 7.61
C ALA A 3 4.72 -7.74 7.05
N VAL A 4 3.57 -8.24 6.62
CA VAL A 4 2.38 -7.45 6.27
C VAL A 4 1.39 -7.59 7.41
N SER A 5 0.97 -6.47 8.00
CA SER A 5 0.09 -6.49 9.17
C SER A 5 -1.38 -6.30 8.78
N CYS A 6 -2.25 -7.16 9.31
CA CYS A 6 -3.69 -6.94 9.37
C CYS A 6 -4.04 -6.41 10.76
N VAL A 7 -4.53 -5.19 10.87
CA VAL A 7 -4.71 -4.51 12.16
C VAL A 7 -6.19 -4.45 12.52
N ARG A 8 -6.56 -5.05 13.66
CA ARG A 8 -7.93 -4.95 14.20
C ARG A 8 -8.04 -3.76 15.13
N TRP A 9 -9.01 -2.88 14.89
CA TRP A 9 -9.29 -1.70 15.69
C TRP A 9 -10.79 -1.39 15.71
N LYS A 10 -11.40 -1.20 16.89
CA LYS A 10 -12.85 -0.91 17.06
C LYS A 10 -13.73 -1.82 16.19
N ASP A 11 -13.50 -3.14 16.27
CA ASP A 11 -14.20 -4.21 15.53
C ASP A 11 -14.12 -4.14 13.99
N ARG A 12 -13.16 -3.39 13.44
CA ARG A 12 -12.86 -3.36 12.01
C ARG A 12 -11.43 -3.80 11.75
N LEU A 13 -11.20 -4.34 10.55
CA LEU A 13 -9.87 -4.72 10.06
C LEU A 13 -9.32 -3.66 9.12
N TYR A 14 -8.05 -3.35 9.28
CA TYR A 14 -7.35 -2.29 8.59
C TYR A 14 -6.03 -2.76 7.99
N ILE A 15 -5.61 -2.07 6.94
CA ILE A 15 -4.28 -2.16 6.34
C ILE A 15 -3.77 -0.76 6.00
N THR A 16 -2.47 -0.56 6.11
CA THR A 16 -1.82 0.72 5.79
C THR A 16 -1.24 0.69 4.38
N SER A 17 -1.01 1.86 3.79
CA SER A 17 -0.29 1.93 2.51
C SER A 17 1.09 1.29 2.58
N THR A 18 1.77 1.39 3.73
CA THR A 18 3.08 0.77 3.93
C THR A 18 3.01 -0.75 3.81
N ASP A 19 2.04 -1.39 4.46
CA ASP A 19 1.86 -2.84 4.40
C ASP A 19 1.36 -3.30 3.02
N ILE A 20 0.52 -2.50 2.35
CA ILE A 20 0.14 -2.73 0.95
C ILE A 20 1.38 -2.74 0.04
N ILE A 21 2.26 -1.73 0.16
CA ILE A 21 3.48 -1.63 -0.65
C ILE A 21 4.41 -2.82 -0.38
N ARG A 22 4.63 -3.19 0.89
CA ARG A 22 5.44 -4.36 1.26
C ARG A 22 4.92 -5.63 0.59
N GLY A 23 3.61 -5.87 0.65
CA GLY A 23 2.99 -7.02 0.00
C GLY A 23 3.18 -7.04 -1.51
N LEU A 24 3.05 -5.89 -2.16
CA LEU A 24 3.28 -5.77 -3.60
C LEU A 24 4.75 -6.00 -3.97
N VAL A 25 5.69 -5.35 -3.29
CA VAL A 25 7.14 -5.51 -3.53
C VAL A 25 7.55 -6.98 -3.39
N PHE A 26 7.05 -7.67 -2.35
CA PHE A 26 7.27 -9.09 -2.17
C PHE A 26 6.76 -9.92 -3.35
N ARG A 27 5.52 -9.68 -3.81
CA ARG A 27 4.95 -10.40 -4.97
C ARG A 27 5.76 -10.17 -6.25
N PHE A 28 6.21 -8.93 -6.49
CA PHE A 28 7.07 -8.59 -7.62
C PHE A 28 8.43 -9.31 -7.56
N GLN A 29 9.05 -9.38 -6.38
CA GLN A 29 10.28 -10.15 -6.17
C GLN A 29 10.06 -11.64 -6.40
N ALA A 30 8.96 -12.21 -5.91
CA ALA A 30 8.62 -13.62 -6.10
C ALA A 30 8.39 -13.98 -7.59
N MET A 31 7.99 -13.01 -8.41
CA MET A 31 7.84 -13.16 -9.87
C MET A 31 9.13 -12.88 -10.66
N GLY A 32 10.27 -12.70 -9.98
CA GLY A 32 11.55 -12.43 -10.65
C GLY A 32 11.66 -11.02 -11.23
N ARG A 33 10.81 -10.07 -10.80
CA ARG A 33 10.82 -8.67 -11.25
C ARG A 33 10.99 -7.74 -10.03
N PRO A 34 12.16 -7.74 -9.37
CA PRO A 34 12.36 -6.99 -8.13
C PRO A 34 12.20 -5.49 -8.36
N VAL A 35 11.44 -4.79 -7.52
CA VAL A 35 11.22 -3.34 -7.65
C VAL A 35 12.53 -2.58 -7.39
N ARG A 36 13.09 -1.93 -8.40
CA ARG A 36 14.32 -1.11 -8.32
C ARG A 36 14.05 0.36 -8.05
N MET A 37 12.96 0.92 -8.61
CA MET A 37 12.60 2.33 -8.44
C MET A 37 11.45 2.50 -7.44
N LEU A 38 11.73 2.25 -6.17
CA LEU A 38 10.71 2.19 -5.11
C LEU A 38 9.81 3.43 -5.05
N LYS A 39 10.36 4.66 -5.11
CA LYS A 39 9.57 5.90 -5.04
C LYS A 39 8.51 5.99 -6.15
N LYS A 40 8.91 5.70 -7.39
CA LYS A 40 8.01 5.73 -8.56
C LYS A 40 6.99 4.58 -8.55
N PHE A 41 7.33 3.48 -7.88
CA PHE A 41 6.41 2.37 -7.63
C PHE A 41 5.37 2.78 -6.59
N GLU A 42 5.80 3.34 -5.45
CA GLU A 42 4.93 3.87 -4.39
C GLU A 42 3.95 4.91 -4.95
N GLU A 43 4.41 5.86 -5.76
CA GLU A 43 3.53 6.86 -6.44
C GLU A 43 2.42 6.22 -7.29
N GLY A 44 2.75 5.16 -8.04
CA GLY A 44 1.79 4.43 -8.85
C GLY A 44 0.74 3.74 -7.99
N VAL A 45 1.17 3.04 -6.93
CA VAL A 45 0.27 2.36 -5.99
C VAL A 45 -0.62 3.38 -5.26
N PHE A 46 -0.06 4.51 -4.82
CA PHE A 46 -0.84 5.58 -4.21
C PHE A 46 -1.89 6.12 -5.19
N SER A 47 -1.55 6.23 -6.48
CA SER A 47 -2.50 6.64 -7.51
C SER A 47 -3.70 5.70 -7.57
N ASP A 48 -3.47 4.39 -7.54
CA ASP A 48 -4.53 3.37 -7.61
C ASP A 48 -5.43 3.41 -6.36
N LEU A 49 -4.82 3.61 -5.19
CA LEU A 49 -5.52 3.71 -3.91
C LEU A 49 -6.37 4.98 -3.76
N ARG A 50 -6.21 5.99 -4.64
CA ARG A 50 -7.05 7.21 -4.62
C ARG A 50 -8.51 6.91 -4.91
N ASN A 51 -8.81 5.86 -5.67
CA ASN A 51 -10.17 5.50 -6.06
C ASN A 51 -11.04 5.01 -4.89
N LEU A 52 -10.42 4.55 -3.81
CA LEU A 52 -11.11 4.15 -2.59
C LEU A 52 -11.70 5.41 -1.91
N LYS A 53 -12.94 5.35 -1.40
CA LYS A 53 -13.65 6.49 -0.79
C LYS A 53 -13.34 6.61 0.71
N SER A 54 -13.04 7.83 1.17
CA SER A 54 -12.89 8.09 2.61
C SER A 54 -14.24 8.00 3.32
N GLY A 55 -14.29 7.37 4.49
CA GLY A 55 -15.51 7.09 5.25
C GLY A 55 -16.18 5.76 4.90
N VAL A 56 -15.92 5.21 3.71
CA VAL A 56 -16.48 3.93 3.24
C VAL A 56 -15.41 2.86 3.14
N ASP A 57 -14.31 3.14 2.45
CA ASP A 57 -13.23 2.21 2.14
C ASP A 57 -11.97 2.48 2.96
N ALA A 58 -11.85 3.69 3.51
CA ALA A 58 -10.71 4.14 4.29
C ALA A 58 -11.10 5.14 5.36
N THR A 59 -10.37 5.17 6.45
CA THR A 59 -10.46 6.19 7.50
C THR A 59 -9.30 7.16 7.39
N LEU A 60 -9.58 8.44 7.57
CA LEU A 60 -8.56 9.48 7.62
C LEU A 60 -8.28 9.79 9.09
N GLU A 61 -7.14 9.34 9.57
CA GLU A 61 -6.72 9.47 10.96
C GLU A 61 -5.88 10.73 11.14
N GLU A 62 -6.24 11.55 12.13
CA GLU A 62 -5.52 12.77 12.46
C GLU A 62 -4.18 12.45 13.16
N PRO A 63 -3.19 13.37 13.09
CA PRO A 63 -1.93 13.19 13.79
C PRO A 63 -2.13 12.90 15.28
N ARG A 64 -1.32 11.99 15.83
CA ARG A 64 -1.34 11.60 17.25
C ARG A 64 -2.67 10.98 17.73
N SER A 65 -3.47 10.38 16.84
CA SER A 65 -4.58 9.53 17.30
C SER A 65 -4.04 8.24 17.92
N ASP A 66 -4.75 7.68 18.92
CA ASP A 66 -4.39 6.41 19.56
C ASP A 66 -4.17 5.29 18.54
N PHE A 67 -4.95 5.33 17.45
CA PHE A 67 -4.82 4.36 16.38
C PHE A 67 -3.50 4.52 15.62
N LEU A 68 -3.09 5.76 15.29
CA LEU A 68 -1.78 5.99 14.66
C LEU A 68 -0.62 5.67 15.60
N GLU A 69 -0.76 5.92 16.90
CA GLU A 69 0.25 5.51 17.87
C GLU A 69 0.44 3.99 17.88
N LEU A 70 -0.66 3.23 17.88
CA LEU A 70 -0.62 1.77 17.75
C LEU A 70 0.04 1.34 16.43
N LEU A 71 -0.37 1.91 15.30
CA LEU A 71 0.19 1.57 14.00
C LEU A 71 1.68 1.90 13.91
N TYR A 72 2.11 3.00 14.51
CA TYR A 72 3.52 3.41 14.54
C TYR A 72 4.34 2.47 15.43
N LYS A 73 3.84 2.13 16.62
CA LYS A 73 4.47 1.18 17.55
C LYS A 73 4.70 -0.19 16.91
N HIS A 74 3.76 -0.64 16.07
CA HIS A 74 3.84 -1.90 15.34
C HIS A 74 4.47 -1.77 13.93
N GLN A 75 5.12 -0.65 13.62
CA GLN A 75 5.82 -0.43 12.33
C GLN A 75 4.92 -0.60 11.08
N CYS A 76 3.61 -0.45 11.24
CA CYS A 76 2.63 -0.47 10.16
C CYS A 76 2.63 0.89 9.41
N ILE A 77 3.12 1.97 10.02
CA ILE A 77 3.32 3.28 9.39
C ILE A 77 4.70 3.84 9.73
N ARG A 78 5.25 4.69 8.86
CA ARG A 78 6.57 5.32 9.06
C ARG A 78 6.53 6.64 9.83
N THR A 79 5.36 7.28 9.92
CA THR A 79 5.18 8.58 10.59
C THR A 79 3.82 8.66 11.24
N GLN A 80 3.67 9.44 12.30
CA GLN A 80 2.39 9.75 12.95
C GLN A 80 1.73 11.03 12.42
N LYS A 81 2.09 11.47 11.20
CA LYS A 81 1.36 12.52 10.50
C LYS A 81 0.00 11.97 10.07
N LYS A 82 -0.92 12.84 9.66
CA LYS A 82 -2.22 12.46 9.10
C LYS A 82 -2.09 11.30 8.11
N GLN A 83 -2.74 10.17 8.39
CA GLN A 83 -2.65 8.98 7.55
C GLN A 83 -4.03 8.61 7.02
N ARG A 84 -4.04 8.08 5.81
CA ARG A 84 -5.19 7.34 5.27
C ARG A 84 -4.96 5.86 5.55
N VAL A 85 -5.83 5.27 6.36
CA VAL A 85 -5.79 3.85 6.71
C VAL A 85 -6.96 3.16 6.04
N PHE A 86 -6.72 2.06 5.33
CA PHE A 86 -7.74 1.42 4.50
C PHE A 86 -8.40 0.27 5.25
N HIS A 87 -9.68 0.04 4.99
CA HIS A 87 -10.33 -1.19 5.46
C HIS A 87 -9.76 -2.37 4.68
N TRP A 88 -9.38 -3.42 5.39
CA TRP A 88 -8.73 -4.60 4.81
C TRP A 88 -9.53 -5.16 3.61
N HIS A 89 -10.84 -5.32 3.77
CA HIS A 89 -11.72 -5.88 2.74
C HIS A 89 -11.98 -4.96 1.55
N ALA A 90 -11.76 -3.65 1.70
CA ALA A 90 -11.96 -2.67 0.63
C ALA A 90 -10.79 -2.67 -0.36
N VAL A 91 -9.59 -3.04 0.09
CA VAL A 91 -8.41 -3.15 -0.77
C VAL A 91 -8.49 -4.46 -1.56
N LYS A 92 -8.76 -4.36 -2.87
CA LYS A 92 -8.69 -5.50 -3.79
C LYS A 92 -7.22 -5.83 -4.09
N HIS A 93 -6.56 -6.55 -3.19
CA HIS A 93 -5.11 -6.80 -3.25
C HIS A 93 -4.61 -7.39 -4.58
N ASP A 94 -5.35 -8.34 -5.15
CA ASP A 94 -4.98 -8.95 -6.44
C ASP A 94 -5.18 -8.01 -7.62
N TYR A 95 -6.28 -7.24 -7.61
CA TYR A 95 -6.53 -6.22 -8.64
C TYR A 95 -5.45 -5.13 -8.59
N LEU A 96 -5.08 -4.67 -7.40
CA LEU A 96 -4.03 -3.69 -7.20
C LEU A 96 -2.67 -4.21 -7.70
N PHE A 97 -2.39 -5.50 -7.49
CA PHE A 97 -1.20 -6.15 -8.04
C PHE A 97 -1.22 -6.18 -9.57
N GLN A 98 -2.35 -6.56 -10.18
CA GLN A 98 -2.51 -6.58 -11.62
C GLN A 98 -2.29 -5.20 -12.24
N GLU A 99 -2.90 -4.14 -11.69
CA GLU A 99 -2.72 -2.76 -12.14
C GLU A 99 -1.25 -2.32 -12.08
N ALA A 100 -0.58 -2.62 -10.97
CA ALA A 100 0.85 -2.32 -10.81
C ALA A 100 1.70 -3.08 -11.84
N TYR A 101 1.37 -4.35 -12.10
CA TYR A 101 2.10 -5.20 -13.05
C TYR A 101 1.91 -4.74 -14.49
N GLU A 102 0.66 -4.47 -14.91
CA GLU A 102 0.36 -3.96 -16.25
C GLU A 102 1.02 -2.61 -16.50
N ARG A 103 1.04 -1.72 -15.49
CA ARG A 103 1.73 -0.44 -15.59
C ARG A 103 3.22 -0.61 -15.83
N ASP A 104 3.84 -1.56 -15.15
CA ASP A 104 5.26 -1.83 -15.32
C ASP A 104 5.56 -2.38 -16.72
N LEU A 105 4.77 -3.33 -17.22
CA LEU A 105 4.89 -3.83 -18.60
C LEU A 105 4.69 -2.72 -19.64
N LYS A 106 3.69 -1.85 -19.44
CA LYS A 106 3.43 -0.69 -20.29
C LYS A 106 4.59 0.32 -20.31
N ARG A 107 5.42 0.38 -19.26
CA ARG A 107 6.65 1.22 -19.25
C ARG A 107 7.74 0.59 -20.09
N VAL A 108 7.97 -0.72 -19.93
CA VAL A 108 8.92 -1.49 -20.76
C VAL A 108 8.59 -1.36 -22.24
N ALA A 109 7.32 -1.57 -22.61
CA ALA A 109 6.87 -1.48 -23.99
C ALA A 109 7.04 -0.08 -24.61
N ARG A 110 7.00 0.98 -23.78
CA ARG A 110 7.21 2.37 -24.21
C ARG A 110 8.68 2.80 -24.22
N GLY A 111 9.62 1.88 -23.95
CA GLY A 111 11.04 2.21 -23.81
C GLY A 111 11.34 3.12 -22.62
N THR A 112 10.40 3.27 -21.68
CA THR A 112 10.61 4.05 -20.45
C THR A 112 11.17 3.14 -19.37
N ALA A 113 12.08 3.65 -18.53
CA ALA A 113 12.68 2.86 -17.46
C ALA A 113 11.59 2.20 -16.56
N PRO A 114 11.57 0.85 -16.45
CA PRO A 114 10.61 0.11 -15.63
C PRO A 114 10.86 0.33 -14.14
N THR A 115 9.81 0.19 -13.33
CA THR A 115 9.96 0.26 -11.87
C THR A 115 10.64 -0.95 -11.27
N THR A 116 10.69 -2.06 -12.01
CA THR A 116 11.37 -3.33 -11.69
C THR A 116 12.68 -3.50 -12.45
#